data_AF-A0A235B2Q4-F1
#
_entry.id   AF-A0A235B2Q4-F1
#
_cell.length_a   1.000
_cell.length_b   1.000
_cell.length_c   1.000
_cell.angle_alpha   90.00
_cell.angle_beta   90.00
_cell.angle_gamma   90.00
#
_symmetry.space_group_name_H-M   'P 1'
#
loop_
_entity.id
_entity.type
_entity.pdbx_description
1 polymer ?
#
loop_
_entity_poly.entity_id
_entity_poly.type
_entity_poly.pdbx_seq_one_letter_code
_entity_poly.pdbx_strand_id
1 'polypeptide(L)'
;MKVEENQANITEKPSLFGVLLSPKEHFQRMRENPRFVLAFITVVVLSAVFSSVTMWALVQNPAIQEEMGFQGETELPVEMMTGLIVGSAAFGSLVGVPIAILLTTLFHWLLVMLFQGNATYRQILSLNSHLNILPVISSLIYLVVVLATGGGGGDPQVVPTSLAAFIPAEGFVGGLLAQIEVFAIWQLVLTAGGLSVIGGLSKGKGWAVALIVFGAGLLLSSGMAAMGEVANSMNMNS
;
A
#
# COMPACT_ATOMS: atom_id res chain seq x y z
N MET A 1 35.37 8.14 18.94
CA MET A 1 35.16 7.73 17.52
C MET A 1 33.92 6.86 17.30
N LYS A 2 33.92 5.52 17.39
CA LYS A 2 32.70 4.70 17.08
C LYS A 2 31.45 5.02 17.92
N VAL A 3 31.62 5.44 19.17
CA VAL A 3 30.48 5.78 20.06
C VAL A 3 29.90 7.17 19.72
N GLU A 4 30.76 8.14 19.43
CA GLU A 4 30.36 9.50 19.03
C GLU A 4 29.76 9.53 17.62
N GLU A 5 30.29 8.73 16.71
CA GLU A 5 29.78 8.56 15.34
C GLU A 5 28.39 7.90 15.35
N ASN A 6 28.19 6.89 16.21
CA ASN A 6 26.89 6.26 16.39
C ASN A 6 25.89 7.22 17.05
N GLN A 7 26.30 8.03 18.03
CA GLN A 7 25.44 9.06 18.63
C GLN A 7 25.07 10.17 17.64
N ALA A 8 26.01 10.66 16.81
CA ALA A 8 25.72 11.63 15.77
C ALA A 8 24.69 11.09 14.77
N ASN A 9 24.80 9.82 14.37
CA ASN A 9 23.92 9.17 13.41
C ASN A 9 22.47 8.96 13.93
N ILE A 10 22.25 8.90 15.25
CA ILE A 10 20.92 8.74 15.86
C ILE A 10 20.21 10.11 16.04
N THR A 11 20.95 11.21 16.13
CA THR A 11 20.36 12.57 16.21
C THR A 11 19.70 13.05 14.92
N GLU A 12 19.97 12.37 13.80
CA GLU A 12 19.37 12.69 12.51
C GLU A 12 17.88 12.33 12.44
N LYS A 13 17.15 13.04 11.59
CA LYS A 13 15.71 12.80 11.38
C LYS A 13 15.52 11.48 10.61
N PRO A 14 14.42 10.73 10.86
CA PRO A 14 14.00 9.68 9.96
C PRO A 14 13.74 10.26 8.56
N SER A 15 14.17 9.54 7.52
CA SER A 15 13.96 9.89 6.13
C SER A 15 13.19 8.76 5.43
N LEU A 16 12.37 9.12 4.44
CA LEU A 16 11.55 8.17 3.68
C LEU A 16 12.37 7.08 3.00
N PHE A 17 13.46 7.46 2.32
CA PHE A 17 14.31 6.50 1.62
C PHE A 17 15.34 5.83 2.54
N GLY A 18 15.74 6.49 3.63
CA GLY A 18 16.70 5.93 4.57
C GLY A 18 16.19 4.69 5.29
N VAL A 19 14.86 4.55 5.48
CA VAL A 19 14.28 3.31 6.03
C VAL A 19 14.51 2.09 5.13
N LEU A 20 14.74 2.30 3.83
CA LEU A 20 15.00 1.24 2.85
C LEU A 20 16.48 0.83 2.84
N LEU A 21 17.38 1.80 3.03
CA LEU A 21 18.83 1.62 2.92
C LEU A 21 19.48 1.26 4.26
N SER A 22 19.06 1.93 5.34
CA SER A 22 19.61 1.79 6.68
C SER A 22 18.49 1.55 7.72
N PRO A 23 17.68 0.49 7.57
CA PRO A 23 16.45 0.29 8.33
C PRO A 23 16.65 0.34 9.85
N LYS A 24 17.71 -0.31 10.36
CA LYS A 24 17.96 -0.40 11.81
C LYS A 24 18.20 0.97 12.46
N GLU A 25 19.00 1.82 11.81
CA GLU A 25 19.30 3.18 12.28
C GLU A 25 18.03 4.02 12.28
N HIS A 26 17.25 3.93 11.19
CA HIS A 26 15.98 4.65 11.08
C HIS A 26 14.94 4.18 12.10
N PHE A 27 14.91 2.89 12.46
CA PHE A 27 14.04 2.41 13.54
C PHE A 27 14.41 3.00 14.90
N GLN A 28 15.70 3.15 15.19
CA GLN A 28 16.15 3.82 16.42
C GLN A 28 15.78 5.31 16.41
N ARG A 29 16.03 6.02 15.31
CA ARG A 29 15.63 7.42 15.14
C ARG A 29 14.12 7.61 15.32
N MET A 30 13.29 6.71 14.79
CA MET A 30 11.83 6.75 14.97
C MET A 30 11.39 6.43 16.40
N ARG A 31 12.12 5.55 17.10
CA ARG A 31 11.89 5.27 18.52
C ARG A 31 12.16 6.50 19.37
N GLU A 32 13.22 7.25 19.10
CA GLU A 32 13.59 8.43 19.89
C GLU A 32 12.81 9.69 19.50
N ASN A 33 12.61 9.90 18.19
CA ASN A 33 11.98 11.10 17.63
C ASN A 33 10.95 10.73 16.55
N PRO A 34 9.73 10.31 16.93
CA PRO A 34 8.71 9.81 16.01
C PRO A 34 8.08 10.94 15.19
N ARG A 35 8.79 11.39 14.16
CA ARG A 35 8.31 12.30 13.12
C ARG A 35 7.59 11.49 12.07
N PHE A 36 6.38 11.89 11.68
CA PHE A 36 5.58 11.12 10.73
C PHE A 36 4.86 12.00 9.71
N VAL A 37 4.51 13.24 10.07
CA VAL A 37 3.66 14.13 9.27
C VAL A 37 4.16 14.29 7.83
N LEU A 38 5.46 14.56 7.62
CA LEU A 38 6.00 14.70 6.27
C LEU A 38 5.89 13.39 5.48
N ALA A 39 6.32 12.27 6.06
CA ALA A 39 6.22 10.96 5.43
C ALA A 39 4.77 10.60 5.08
N PHE A 40 3.85 10.85 6.00
CA PHE A 40 2.42 10.61 5.84
C PHE A 40 1.82 11.44 4.71
N ILE A 41 2.04 12.76 4.71
CA ILE A 41 1.53 13.65 3.65
C ILE A 41 2.14 13.27 2.29
N THR A 42 3.44 13.01 2.24
CA THR A 42 4.11 12.60 1.00
C THR A 42 3.51 11.32 0.44
N VAL A 43 3.32 10.29 1.27
CA VAL A 43 2.68 9.03 0.85
C VAL A 43 1.27 9.28 0.32
N VAL A 44 0.44 10.03 1.05
CA VAL A 44 -0.95 10.28 0.66
C VAL A 44 -1.03 11.03 -0.67
N VAL A 45 -0.22 12.07 -0.85
CA VAL A 45 -0.19 12.86 -2.08
C VAL A 45 0.33 12.02 -3.25
N LEU A 46 1.42 11.28 -3.07
CA LEU A 46 1.97 10.44 -4.14
C LEU A 46 1.00 9.33 -4.54
N SER A 47 0.37 8.66 -3.57
CA SER A 47 -0.65 7.65 -3.86
C SER A 47 -1.82 8.21 -4.66
N ALA A 48 -2.32 9.40 -4.29
CA ALA A 48 -3.39 10.06 -5.02
C ALA A 48 -2.97 10.48 -6.43
N VAL A 49 -1.77 11.03 -6.61
CA VAL A 49 -1.25 11.39 -7.93
C VAL A 49 -1.09 10.14 -8.80
N PHE A 50 -0.44 9.10 -8.29
CA PHE A 50 -0.17 7.90 -9.08
C PHE A 50 -1.45 7.16 -9.44
N SER A 51 -2.41 7.00 -8.52
CA SER A 51 -3.68 6.35 -8.83
C SER A 51 -4.49 7.16 -9.85
N SER A 52 -4.57 8.49 -9.71
CA SER A 52 -5.27 9.35 -10.67
C SER A 52 -4.65 9.30 -12.06
N VAL A 53 -3.33 9.40 -12.18
CA VAL A 53 -2.66 9.34 -13.49
C VAL A 53 -2.79 7.95 -14.10
N THR A 54 -2.72 6.89 -13.29
CA THR A 54 -2.90 5.51 -13.76
C THR A 54 -4.32 5.32 -14.30
N MET A 55 -5.34 5.72 -13.55
CA MET A 55 -6.73 5.62 -14.01
C MET A 55 -6.99 6.48 -15.24
N TRP A 56 -6.41 7.69 -15.29
CA TRP A 56 -6.48 8.54 -16.47
C TRP A 56 -5.89 7.84 -17.70
N ALA A 57 -4.72 7.20 -17.56
CA ALA A 57 -4.06 6.50 -18.65
C ALA A 57 -4.85 5.26 -19.10
N LEU A 58 -5.39 4.48 -18.16
CA LEU A 58 -6.23 3.32 -18.46
C LEU A 58 -7.49 3.71 -19.24
N VAL A 59 -8.19 4.77 -18.83
CA VAL A 59 -9.42 5.20 -19.51
C VAL A 59 -9.15 5.86 -20.86
N GLN A 60 -7.89 6.10 -21.26
CA GLN A 60 -7.56 6.47 -22.64
C GLN A 60 -7.51 5.26 -23.58
N ASN A 61 -7.40 4.03 -23.05
CA ASN A 61 -7.37 2.82 -23.87
C ASN A 61 -8.79 2.51 -24.40
N PRO A 62 -9.01 2.43 -25.73
CA PRO A 62 -10.33 2.14 -26.29
C PRO A 62 -10.94 0.82 -25.82
N ALA A 63 -10.13 -0.22 -25.58
CA ALA A 63 -10.61 -1.52 -25.10
C ALA A 63 -11.17 -1.41 -23.67
N ILE A 64 -10.51 -0.59 -22.84
CA ILE A 64 -10.95 -0.30 -21.47
C ILE A 64 -12.21 0.57 -21.47
N GLN A 65 -12.29 1.55 -22.38
CA GLN A 65 -13.50 2.34 -22.58
C GLN A 65 -14.69 1.47 -23.02
N GLU A 66 -14.45 0.50 -23.90
CA GLU A 66 -15.47 -0.47 -24.33
C GLU A 66 -15.95 -1.33 -23.16
N GLU A 67 -15.03 -1.88 -22.35
CA GLU A 67 -15.35 -2.65 -21.15
C GLU A 67 -16.16 -1.83 -20.12
N MET A 68 -15.83 -0.54 -19.98
CA MET A 68 -16.56 0.39 -19.10
C MET A 68 -17.85 0.94 -19.73
N GLY A 69 -18.20 0.53 -20.96
CA GLY A 69 -19.45 0.91 -21.63
C GLY A 69 -19.51 2.34 -22.15
N PHE A 70 -18.36 3.00 -22.35
CA PHE A 70 -18.30 4.40 -22.81
C PHE A 70 -18.77 4.59 -24.27
N GLN A 71 -18.86 3.50 -25.04
CA GLN A 71 -19.22 3.54 -26.46
C GLN A 71 -20.73 3.34 -26.74
N GLY A 72 -21.55 3.15 -25.69
CA GLY A 72 -23.01 3.08 -25.78
C GLY A 72 -23.69 4.45 -25.72
N GLU A 73 -25.02 4.48 -25.72
CA GLU A 73 -25.78 5.69 -25.35
C GLU A 73 -25.63 5.95 -23.85
N THR A 74 -24.47 6.44 -23.42
CA THR A 74 -24.27 6.91 -22.05
C THR A 74 -24.91 8.28 -21.89
N GLU A 75 -25.65 8.49 -20.81
CA GLU A 75 -26.28 9.80 -20.51
C GLU A 75 -25.25 10.92 -20.28
N LEU A 76 -23.98 10.56 -20.00
CA LEU A 76 -22.89 11.48 -19.71
C LEU A 76 -21.85 11.51 -20.83
N PRO A 77 -21.27 12.69 -21.15
CA PRO A 77 -20.11 12.79 -22.03
C PRO A 77 -18.89 12.03 -21.50
N VAL A 78 -18.07 11.48 -22.40
CA VAL A 78 -16.85 10.72 -22.08
C VAL A 78 -15.89 11.50 -21.20
N GLU A 79 -15.76 12.81 -21.40
CA GLU A 79 -14.92 13.69 -20.58
C GLU A 79 -15.41 13.76 -19.13
N MET A 80 -16.73 13.78 -18.92
CA MET A 80 -17.33 13.79 -17.59
C MET A 80 -17.15 12.45 -16.89
N MET A 81 -17.34 11.34 -17.60
CA MET A 81 -17.08 9.99 -17.05
C MET A 81 -15.61 9.83 -16.67
N THR A 82 -14.70 10.25 -17.54
CA THR A 82 -13.25 10.27 -17.26
C THR A 82 -12.95 11.09 -16.00
N GLY A 83 -13.52 12.29 -15.89
CA GLY A 83 -13.37 13.14 -14.71
C GLY A 83 -13.87 12.47 -13.42
N LEU A 84 -15.01 11.78 -13.47
CA LEU A 84 -15.57 11.04 -12.33
C LEU A 84 -14.68 9.86 -11.91
N ILE A 85 -14.13 9.09 -12.86
CA ILE A 85 -13.25 7.96 -12.55
C ILE A 85 -11.94 8.45 -11.93
N VAL A 86 -11.28 9.43 -12.56
CA VAL A 86 -10.02 9.99 -12.05
C VAL A 86 -10.24 10.69 -10.70
N GLY A 87 -11.35 11.41 -10.56
CA GLY A 87 -11.75 12.06 -9.32
C GLY A 87 -12.05 11.06 -8.20
N SER A 88 -12.73 9.96 -8.50
CA SER A 88 -12.98 8.86 -7.57
C SER A 88 -11.68 8.19 -7.11
N ALA A 89 -10.73 7.98 -8.03
CA ALA A 89 -9.41 7.43 -7.70
C ALA A 89 -8.61 8.37 -6.78
N ALA A 90 -8.62 9.67 -7.08
CA ALA A 90 -8.00 10.70 -6.25
C ALA A 90 -8.62 10.70 -4.85
N PHE A 91 -9.95 10.80 -4.76
CA PHE A 91 -10.68 10.84 -3.50
C PHE A 91 -10.48 9.57 -2.68
N GLY A 92 -10.59 8.41 -3.33
CA GLY A 92 -10.35 7.11 -2.71
C GLY A 92 -8.95 7.01 -2.14
N SER A 93 -7.94 7.56 -2.80
CA SER A 93 -6.56 7.59 -2.29
C SER A 93 -6.38 8.60 -1.16
N LEU A 94 -6.92 9.81 -1.31
CA LEU A 94 -6.83 10.89 -0.32
C LEU A 94 -7.53 10.55 1.00
N VAL A 95 -8.54 9.68 0.97
CA VAL A 95 -9.29 9.26 2.16
C VAL A 95 -8.89 7.86 2.62
N GLY A 96 -8.81 6.91 1.69
CA GLY A 96 -8.54 5.50 1.97
C GLY A 96 -7.11 5.26 2.48
N VAL A 97 -6.09 5.90 1.90
CA VAL A 97 -4.70 5.72 2.33
C VAL A 97 -4.49 6.20 3.78
N PRO A 98 -4.93 7.41 4.19
CA PRO A 98 -4.93 7.81 5.59
C PRO A 98 -5.61 6.81 6.52
N ILE A 99 -6.83 6.37 6.18
CA ILE A 99 -7.60 5.43 7.01
C ILE A 99 -6.84 4.11 7.14
N ALA A 100 -6.33 3.56 6.05
CA ALA A 100 -5.57 2.31 6.05
C ALA A 100 -4.31 2.41 6.93
N ILE A 101 -3.55 3.50 6.83
CA ILE A 101 -2.36 3.74 7.67
C ILE A 101 -2.76 3.83 9.15
N LEU A 102 -3.81 4.58 9.48
CA LEU A 102 -4.26 4.77 10.86
C LEU A 102 -4.79 3.47 11.49
N LEU A 103 -5.57 2.68 10.74
CA LEU A 103 -6.08 1.39 11.17
C LEU A 103 -4.97 0.36 11.32
N THR A 104 -4.07 0.25 10.34
CA THR A 104 -2.90 -0.64 10.43
C THR A 104 -2.02 -0.28 11.63
N THR A 105 -1.86 1.02 11.89
CA THR A 105 -1.15 1.52 13.09
C THR A 105 -1.87 1.13 14.36
N LEU A 106 -3.19 1.27 14.40
CA LEU A 106 -3.99 0.86 15.55
C LEU A 106 -3.80 -0.63 15.85
N PHE A 107 -3.94 -1.50 14.85
CA PHE A 107 -3.78 -2.94 15.04
C PHE A 107 -2.35 -3.33 15.44
N HIS A 108 -1.33 -2.77 14.79
CA HIS A 108 0.06 -2.98 15.22
C HIS A 108 0.27 -2.54 16.67
N TRP A 109 -0.23 -1.36 17.06
CA TRP A 109 -0.07 -0.85 18.41
C TRP A 109 -0.80 -1.70 19.46
N LEU A 110 -2.04 -2.10 19.20
CA LEU A 110 -2.82 -3.00 20.07
C LEU A 110 -2.10 -4.34 20.28
N LEU A 111 -1.57 -4.92 19.20
CA LEU A 111 -0.84 -6.18 19.29
C LEU A 111 0.52 -6.00 19.99
N VAL A 112 1.25 -4.91 19.75
CA VAL A 112 2.47 -4.60 20.51
C VAL A 112 2.18 -4.53 22.01
N MET A 113 1.09 -3.87 22.41
CA MET A 113 0.66 -3.85 23.82
C MET A 113 0.30 -5.24 24.35
N LEU A 114 -0.43 -6.05 23.57
CA LEU A 114 -0.76 -7.43 23.92
C LEU A 114 0.52 -8.27 24.16
N PHE A 115 1.57 -8.05 23.37
CA PHE A 115 2.86 -8.71 23.52
C PHE A 115 3.78 -8.06 24.57
N GLN A 116 3.26 -7.12 25.36
CA GLN A 116 3.94 -6.38 26.44
C GLN A 116 5.08 -5.47 25.94
N GLY A 117 4.97 -4.96 24.72
CA GLY A 117 5.86 -3.93 24.20
C GLY A 117 5.51 -2.54 24.75
N ASN A 118 6.45 -1.61 24.59
CA ASN A 118 6.37 -0.26 25.17
C ASN A 118 6.29 0.87 24.13
N ALA A 119 5.97 0.55 22.87
CA ALA A 119 5.78 1.57 21.86
C ALA A 119 4.49 2.38 22.08
N THR A 120 4.60 3.67 21.86
CA THR A 120 3.46 4.59 21.72
C THR A 120 2.84 4.46 20.33
N TYR A 121 1.55 4.76 20.21
CA TYR A 121 0.87 4.83 18.92
C TYR A 121 1.61 5.73 17.92
N ARG A 122 2.13 6.88 18.38
CA ARG A 122 2.87 7.83 17.55
C ARG A 122 4.15 7.22 16.95
N GLN A 123 4.87 6.38 17.69
CA GLN A 123 6.06 5.70 17.17
C GLN A 123 5.70 4.66 16.10
N ILE A 124 4.61 3.90 16.32
CA ILE A 124 4.12 2.95 15.31
C ILE A 124 3.57 3.69 14.08
N LEU A 125 2.90 4.84 14.27
CA LEU A 125 2.44 5.68 13.17
C LEU A 125 3.62 6.21 12.35
N SER A 126 4.70 6.61 13.02
CA SER A 126 5.94 7.02 12.37
C SER A 126 6.53 5.89 11.53
N LEU A 127 6.63 4.68 12.08
CA LEU A 127 7.06 3.49 11.34
C LEU A 127 6.18 3.26 10.11
N ASN A 128 4.87 3.11 10.29
CA ASN A 128 3.95 2.79 9.21
C ASN A 128 3.90 3.89 8.14
N SER A 129 3.95 5.17 8.53
CA SER A 129 3.99 6.28 7.56
C SER A 129 5.23 6.23 6.67
N HIS A 130 6.38 5.84 7.21
CA HIS A 130 7.61 5.71 6.42
C HIS A 130 7.58 4.45 5.54
N LEU A 131 7.11 3.32 6.07
CA LEU A 131 7.07 2.07 5.33
C LEU A 131 6.06 2.07 4.17
N ASN A 132 5.04 2.92 4.22
CA ASN A 132 4.10 3.07 3.10
C ASN A 132 4.72 3.71 1.84
N ILE A 133 6.01 4.10 1.88
CA ILE A 133 6.75 4.40 0.65
C ILE A 133 6.86 3.19 -0.28
N LEU A 134 6.79 1.97 0.26
CA LEU A 134 6.90 0.73 -0.53
C LEU A 134 5.70 0.49 -1.46
N PRO A 135 4.45 0.53 -0.97
CA PRO A 135 3.27 0.59 -1.83
C PRO A 135 3.33 1.72 -2.86
N VAL A 136 3.84 2.91 -2.50
CA VAL A 136 3.99 4.02 -3.45
C VAL A 136 4.97 3.69 -4.59
N ILE A 137 6.08 3.01 -4.29
CA ILE A 137 7.03 2.53 -5.31
C ILE A 137 6.36 1.48 -6.20
N SER A 138 5.58 0.56 -5.62
CA SER A 138 4.80 -0.44 -6.36
C SER A 138 3.81 0.23 -7.33
N SER A 139 3.03 1.21 -6.86
CA SER A 139 2.13 2.02 -7.68
C SER A 139 2.86 2.80 -8.78
N LEU A 140 4.06 3.31 -8.51
CA LEU A 140 4.86 3.99 -9.52
C LEU A 140 5.31 3.04 -10.63
N ILE A 141 5.74 1.83 -10.30
CA ILE A 141 6.10 0.81 -11.30
C ILE A 141 4.88 0.44 -12.13
N TYR A 142 3.75 0.22 -11.49
CA TYR A 142 2.50 -0.05 -12.20
C TYR A 142 2.11 1.09 -13.14
N LEU A 143 2.16 2.34 -12.68
CA LEU A 143 1.94 3.52 -13.50
C LEU A 143 2.88 3.56 -14.72
N VAL A 144 4.18 3.30 -14.53
CA VAL A 144 5.15 3.27 -15.62
C VAL A 144 4.79 2.21 -16.66
N VAL A 145 4.37 1.02 -16.22
CA VAL A 145 3.93 -0.05 -17.14
C VAL A 145 2.69 0.40 -17.91
N VAL A 146 1.65 0.90 -17.23
CA VAL A 146 0.43 1.40 -17.87
C VAL A 146 0.73 2.50 -18.90
N LEU A 147 1.62 3.44 -18.59
CA LEU A 147 2.01 4.48 -19.55
C LEU A 147 2.79 3.91 -20.73
N ALA A 148 3.72 2.97 -20.48
CA ALA A 148 4.55 2.36 -21.52
C ALA A 148 3.74 1.49 -22.49
N THR A 149 2.63 0.91 -22.04
CA THR A 149 1.77 0.06 -22.83
C THR A 149 0.54 0.79 -23.39
N GLY A 150 0.38 2.10 -23.11
CA GLY A 150 -0.80 2.87 -23.50
C GLY A 150 -2.09 2.37 -22.84
N GLY A 151 -1.99 1.86 -21.62
CA GLY A 151 -3.08 1.18 -20.91
C GLY A 151 -3.36 -0.23 -21.40
N GLY A 152 -2.53 -0.78 -22.30
CA GLY A 152 -2.59 -2.17 -22.76
C GLY A 152 -1.61 -3.09 -22.02
N GLY A 153 -1.35 -4.28 -22.57
CA GLY A 153 -0.21 -5.11 -22.13
C GLY A 153 -0.45 -6.08 -20.98
N GLY A 154 -1.70 -6.26 -20.53
CA GLY A 154 -2.09 -7.23 -19.51
C GLY A 154 -3.44 -6.91 -18.90
N ASP A 155 -3.85 -7.68 -17.91
CA ASP A 155 -5.00 -7.34 -17.09
C ASP A 155 -4.71 -6.04 -16.31
N PRO A 156 -5.49 -4.97 -16.50
CA PRO A 156 -5.29 -3.70 -15.80
C PRO A 156 -5.49 -3.83 -14.28
N GLN A 157 -6.11 -4.89 -13.77
CA GLN A 157 -6.25 -5.13 -12.34
C GLN A 157 -5.01 -5.76 -11.70
N VAL A 158 -4.01 -6.16 -12.51
CA VAL A 158 -2.85 -6.93 -12.04
C VAL A 158 -1.59 -6.06 -11.97
N VAL A 159 -1.09 -5.89 -10.75
CA VAL A 159 0.20 -5.22 -10.52
C VAL A 159 1.35 -6.12 -10.99
N PRO A 160 2.29 -5.63 -11.84
CA PRO A 160 3.36 -6.45 -12.44
C PRO A 160 4.32 -7.11 -11.46
N THR A 161 4.39 -6.62 -10.21
CA THR A 161 5.27 -7.16 -9.16
C THR A 161 4.60 -8.22 -8.30
N SER A 162 3.31 -8.49 -8.55
CA SER A 162 2.51 -9.47 -7.81
C SER A 162 2.60 -10.87 -8.41
N LEU A 163 2.27 -11.89 -7.61
CA LEU A 163 2.17 -13.26 -8.11
C LEU A 163 1.02 -13.44 -9.12
N ALA A 164 -0.02 -12.60 -9.05
CA ALA A 164 -1.13 -12.63 -10.01
C ALA A 164 -0.69 -12.34 -11.45
N ALA A 165 0.44 -11.63 -11.64
CA ALA A 165 1.02 -11.40 -12.97
C ALA A 165 1.55 -12.68 -13.65
N PHE A 166 1.75 -13.76 -12.88
CA PHE A 166 2.33 -15.01 -13.38
C PHE A 166 1.40 -16.21 -13.23
N ILE A 167 0.42 -16.13 -12.33
CA ILE A 167 -0.49 -17.23 -12.00
C ILE A 167 -1.93 -16.74 -12.21
N PRO A 168 -2.57 -17.13 -13.33
CA PRO A 168 -3.96 -16.80 -13.59
C PRO A 168 -4.86 -17.44 -12.53
N ALA A 169 -5.61 -16.61 -11.81
CA ALA A 169 -6.63 -17.03 -10.87
C ALA A 169 -7.63 -15.90 -10.65
N GLU A 170 -8.88 -16.28 -10.38
CA GLU A 170 -9.97 -15.35 -10.09
C GLU A 170 -10.41 -15.46 -8.63
N GLY A 171 -11.34 -14.58 -8.24
CA GLY A 171 -11.97 -14.60 -6.93
C GLY A 171 -11.02 -14.47 -5.77
N PHE A 172 -11.23 -15.32 -4.77
CA PHE A 172 -10.43 -15.33 -3.55
C PHE A 172 -8.95 -15.58 -3.84
N VAL A 173 -8.64 -16.55 -4.72
CA VAL A 173 -7.25 -16.93 -5.02
C VAL A 173 -6.56 -15.84 -5.83
N GLY A 174 -7.25 -15.27 -6.82
CA GLY A 174 -6.76 -14.11 -7.58
C GLY A 174 -6.45 -12.93 -6.66
N GLY A 175 -7.39 -12.59 -5.77
CA GLY A 175 -7.20 -11.53 -4.77
C GLY A 175 -6.01 -11.79 -3.84
N LEU A 176 -5.79 -13.04 -3.43
CA LEU A 176 -4.62 -13.40 -2.60
C LEU A 176 -3.30 -13.19 -3.35
N LEU A 177 -3.23 -13.67 -4.59
CA LEU A 177 -2.03 -13.57 -5.43
C LEU A 177 -1.70 -12.12 -5.81
N ALA A 178 -2.71 -11.27 -5.98
CA ALA A 178 -2.53 -9.85 -6.27
C ALA A 178 -1.84 -9.09 -5.12
N GLN A 179 -2.10 -9.52 -3.87
CA GLN A 179 -1.53 -8.88 -2.69
C GLN A 179 -0.13 -9.38 -2.31
N ILE A 180 0.27 -10.56 -2.82
CA ILE A 180 1.60 -11.10 -2.60
C ILE A 180 2.53 -10.58 -3.70
N GLU A 181 3.25 -9.51 -3.37
CA GLU A 181 4.13 -8.81 -4.29
C GLU A 181 5.44 -8.39 -3.62
N VAL A 182 6.48 -8.13 -4.43
CA VAL A 182 7.86 -7.91 -3.95
C VAL A 182 7.94 -6.83 -2.85
N PHE A 183 7.25 -5.70 -3.02
CA PHE A 183 7.30 -4.60 -2.07
C PHE A 183 6.49 -4.89 -0.80
N ALA A 184 5.40 -5.67 -0.89
CA ALA A 184 4.63 -6.11 0.28
C ALA A 184 5.46 -7.06 1.17
N ILE A 185 6.21 -8.00 0.57
CA ILE A 185 7.11 -8.89 1.32
C ILE A 185 8.23 -8.10 1.99
N TRP A 186 8.81 -7.13 1.29
CA TRP A 186 9.83 -6.27 1.89
C TRP A 186 9.25 -5.40 3.02
N GLN A 187 8.05 -4.86 2.84
CA GLN A 187 7.35 -4.10 3.87
C GLN A 187 7.07 -4.95 5.11
N LEU A 188 6.69 -6.22 4.94
CA LEU A 188 6.50 -7.17 6.03
C LEU A 188 7.79 -7.36 6.84
N VAL A 189 8.93 -7.58 6.16
CA VAL A 189 10.24 -7.73 6.81
C VAL A 189 10.61 -6.47 7.61
N LEU A 190 10.46 -5.29 7.00
CA LEU A 190 10.77 -4.02 7.66
C LEU A 190 9.82 -3.73 8.81
N THR A 191 8.54 -4.10 8.69
CA THR A 191 7.54 -3.96 9.76
C THR A 191 7.94 -4.83 10.95
N ALA A 192 8.24 -6.11 10.75
CA ALA A 192 8.68 -7.00 11.82
C ALA A 192 9.95 -6.48 12.54
N GLY A 193 10.93 -5.99 11.78
CA GLY A 193 12.13 -5.37 12.32
C GLY A 193 11.84 -4.09 13.11
N GLY A 194 11.04 -3.19 12.53
CA GLY A 194 10.65 -1.92 13.13
C GLY A 194 9.87 -2.12 14.43
N LEU A 195 8.88 -3.02 14.44
CA LEU A 195 8.11 -3.36 15.65
C LEU A 195 8.98 -3.99 16.74
N SER A 196 9.99 -4.80 16.37
CA SER A 196 10.95 -5.35 17.32
C SER A 196 11.77 -4.26 18.00
N VAL A 197 12.32 -3.32 17.21
CA VAL A 197 13.19 -2.26 17.72
C VAL A 197 12.41 -1.19 18.48
N ILE A 198 11.31 -0.70 17.90
CA ILE A 198 10.50 0.41 18.41
C ILE A 198 9.62 -0.05 19.57
N GLY A 199 9.00 -1.23 19.46
CA GLY A 199 8.16 -1.82 20.50
C GLY A 199 8.93 -2.49 21.64
N GLY A 200 10.25 -2.59 21.54
CA GLY A 200 11.06 -3.33 22.53
C GLY A 200 10.73 -4.82 22.58
N LEU A 201 10.19 -5.37 21.49
CA LEU A 201 9.78 -6.77 21.40
C LEU A 201 10.97 -7.67 21.05
N SER A 202 10.90 -8.94 21.46
CA SER A 202 11.78 -9.96 20.88
C SER A 202 11.50 -10.10 19.38
N LYS A 203 12.50 -10.53 18.60
CA LYS A 203 12.34 -10.72 17.14
C LYS A 203 11.12 -11.57 16.78
N GLY A 204 10.91 -12.66 17.51
CA GLY A 204 9.75 -13.55 17.28
C GLY A 204 8.42 -12.87 17.51
N LYS A 205 8.30 -12.05 18.57
CA LYS A 205 7.09 -11.26 18.84
C LYS A 205 6.85 -10.19 17.76
N GLY A 206 7.91 -9.49 17.31
CA GLY A 206 7.79 -8.51 16.23
C GLY A 206 7.31 -9.13 14.91
N TRP A 207 7.83 -10.32 14.56
CA TRP A 207 7.33 -11.11 13.43
C TRP A 207 5.88 -11.56 13.61
N ALA A 208 5.51 -12.05 14.79
CA ALA A 208 4.15 -12.47 15.07
C ALA A 208 3.15 -11.33 14.85
N VAL A 209 3.43 -10.13 15.37
CA VAL A 209 2.58 -8.95 15.15
C VAL A 209 2.45 -8.62 13.67
N ALA A 210 3.58 -8.55 12.95
CA ALA A 210 3.59 -8.18 11.54
C ALA A 210 2.82 -9.20 10.68
N LEU A 211 3.00 -10.50 10.93
CA LEU A 211 2.32 -11.58 10.21
C LEU A 211 0.81 -11.62 10.49
N ILE A 212 0.38 -11.36 11.73
CA ILE A 212 -1.05 -11.32 12.07
C ILE A 212 -1.74 -10.21 11.28
N VAL A 213 -1.18 -8.99 11.29
CA VAL A 213 -1.78 -7.86 10.59
C VAL A 213 -1.71 -8.03 9.08
N PHE A 214 -0.58 -8.50 8.55
CA PHE A 214 -0.43 -8.79 7.12
C PHE A 214 -1.42 -9.87 6.66
N GLY A 215 -1.51 -10.99 7.39
CA GLY A 215 -2.45 -12.06 7.08
C GLY A 215 -3.91 -11.61 7.14
N ALA A 216 -4.29 -10.81 8.14
CA ALA A 216 -5.63 -10.22 8.20
C ALA A 216 -5.93 -9.32 6.99
N GLY A 217 -4.94 -8.52 6.57
CA GLY A 217 -5.04 -7.71 5.35
C GLY A 217 -5.22 -8.56 4.09
N LEU A 218 -4.44 -9.64 3.93
CA LEU A 218 -4.57 -10.58 2.82
C LEU A 218 -5.98 -11.20 2.77
N LEU A 219 -6.49 -11.68 3.90
CA LEU A 219 -7.82 -12.29 3.96
C LEU A 219 -8.92 -11.28 3.62
N LEU A 220 -8.81 -10.04 4.11
CA LEU A 220 -9.77 -8.98 3.80
C LEU A 220 -9.80 -8.67 2.30
N SER A 221 -8.64 -8.42 1.70
CA SER A 221 -8.54 -8.12 0.26
C SER A 221 -9.00 -9.27 -0.61
N SER A 222 -8.64 -10.51 -0.27
CA SER A 222 -9.06 -11.72 -0.99
C SER A 222 -10.57 -11.93 -0.90
N GLY A 223 -11.16 -11.67 0.29
CA GLY A 223 -12.60 -11.72 0.49
C GLY A 223 -13.35 -10.67 -0.34
N MET A 224 -12.81 -9.44 -0.44
CA MET A 224 -13.37 -8.39 -1.30
C MET A 224 -13.34 -8.78 -2.78
N ALA A 225 -12.24 -9.37 -3.25
CA ALA A 225 -12.14 -9.86 -4.63
C ALA A 225 -13.19 -10.94 -4.92
N ALA A 226 -13.35 -11.92 -4.02
CA ALA A 226 -14.38 -12.96 -4.14
C ALA A 226 -15.80 -12.39 -4.16
N MET A 227 -16.10 -11.40 -3.33
CA MET A 227 -17.42 -10.72 -3.35
C MET A 227 -17.65 -9.95 -4.66
N GLY A 228 -16.62 -9.32 -5.20
CA GLY A 228 -16.69 -8.63 -6.49
C GLY A 228 -17.04 -9.58 -7.64
N GLU A 229 -16.41 -10.75 -7.69
CA GLU A 229 -16.72 -11.79 -8.68
C GLU A 229 -18.17 -12.28 -8.56
N VAL A 230 -18.62 -12.56 -7.33
CA VAL A 230 -20.01 -12.97 -7.08
C VAL A 230 -21.00 -11.90 -7.55
N ALA A 231 -20.75 -10.63 -7.24
CA ALA A 231 -21.59 -9.53 -7.67
C ALA A 231 -21.65 -9.41 -9.20
N ASN A 232 -20.50 -9.54 -9.89
CA ASN A 232 -20.44 -9.52 -11.35
C ASN A 232 -21.22 -10.67 -11.98
N SER A 233 -21.10 -11.88 -11.41
CA SER A 233 -21.83 -13.07 -11.90
C SER A 233 -23.35 -12.95 -11.77
N MET A 234 -23.84 -12.20 -10.77
CA MET A 234 -25.27 -11.95 -10.59
C MET A 234 -25.83 -10.99 -11.64
N ASN A 235 -25.07 -9.93 -11.97
CA ASN A 235 -25.49 -8.94 -12.97
C ASN A 235 -25.49 -9.47 -14.41
N MET A 236 -24.67 -10.48 -14.74
CA MET A 236 -24.68 -11.11 -16.07
C MET A 236 -25.88 -12.04 -16.30
N ASN A 237 -26.57 -12.44 -15.23
CA ASN A 237 -27.71 -13.37 -15.29
C ASN A 237 -29.09 -12.68 -15.14
N SER A 238 -29.11 -11.35 -15.05
CA SER A 238 -30.32 -10.50 -14.95
C SER A 238 -30.58 -9.75 -16.25
#